data_AF-A0A9P8BDD3-F1
#
_entry.id   AF-A0A9P8BDD3-F1
#
_cell.length_a   1.000
_cell.length_b   1.000
_cell.length_c   1.000
_cell.angle_alpha   90.00
_cell.angle_beta   90.00
_cell.angle_gamma   90.00
#
_symmetry.space_group_name_H-M   'P 1'
#
loop_
_entity.id
_entity.type
_entity.pdbx_description
1 polymer ?
#
loop_
_entity_poly.entity_id
_entity_poly.type
_entity_poly.pdbx_seq_one_letter_code
_entity_poly.pdbx_strand_id
1 'polypeptide(L)'
;MATIRTHILRNPSRLRDVIGKKEFVDIFGPAKPHKKGERQNIFGGDDMLKVAPKGIDKTHPDIDLLKLRSIAVVHRFMDSEVTDPAFMDSICTMIVLMRPLVHLLNEMVTIPPDSENEES
;
A
#
# COMPACT_ATOMS: atom_id res chain seq x y z
N MET A 1 -14.37 1.07 1.60
CA MET A 1 -13.44 1.54 0.55
C MET A 1 -13.58 3.02 0.19
N ALA A 2 -14.74 3.67 0.36
CA ALA A 2 -14.82 5.13 0.21
C ALA A 2 -13.94 5.86 1.25
N THR A 3 -13.92 5.36 2.49
CA THR A 3 -13.15 5.93 3.62
C THR A 3 -11.64 6.00 3.36
N ILE A 4 -11.02 4.91 2.90
CA ILE A 4 -9.58 4.87 2.60
C ILE A 4 -9.23 5.87 1.48
N ARG A 5 -10.03 5.96 0.41
CA ARG A 5 -9.78 6.94 -0.66
C ARG A 5 -9.92 8.37 -0.15
N THR A 6 -10.87 8.65 0.73
CA THR A 6 -10.99 9.97 1.38
C THR A 6 -9.77 10.30 2.23
N HIS A 7 -9.25 9.33 3.00
CA HIS A 7 -8.01 9.49 3.76
C HIS A 7 -6.80 9.76 2.86
N ILE A 8 -6.66 9.02 1.75
CA ILE A 8 -5.59 9.26 0.76
C ILE A 8 -5.73 10.65 0.12
N LEU A 9 -6.95 11.12 -0.17
CA LEU A 9 -7.17 12.46 -0.73
C LEU A 9 -6.79 13.57 0.25
N ARG A 10 -7.02 13.37 1.55
CA ARG A 10 -6.69 14.36 2.58
C ARG A 10 -5.20 14.35 2.92
N ASN A 11 -4.61 13.16 3.05
CA ASN A 11 -3.22 13.02 3.47
C ASN A 11 -2.52 11.81 2.81
N PRO A 12 -2.02 11.97 1.56
CA PRO A 12 -1.35 10.89 0.85
C PRO A 12 0.05 10.59 1.39
N SER A 13 0.71 11.53 2.08
CA SER A 13 2.09 11.36 2.54
C SER A 13 2.22 10.22 3.56
N ARG A 14 1.26 10.05 4.47
CA ARG A 14 1.28 8.94 5.46
C ARG A 14 1.45 7.57 4.80
N LEU A 15 0.71 7.32 3.71
CA LEU A 15 0.82 6.06 2.98
C LEU A 15 2.12 5.99 2.18
N ARG A 16 2.53 7.09 1.53
CA ARG A 16 3.80 7.19 0.78
C ARG A 16 5.02 6.94 1.66
N ASP A 17 5.00 7.42 2.89
CA ASP A 17 6.09 7.27 3.85
C ASP A 17 6.25 5.81 4.27
N VAL A 18 5.15 5.11 4.53
CA VAL A 18 5.19 3.68 4.91
C VAL A 18 5.68 2.82 3.75
N ILE A 19 5.16 3.03 2.54
CA ILE A 19 5.53 2.23 1.36
C ILE A 19 6.91 2.61 0.80
N GLY A 20 7.41 3.80 1.15
CA GLY A 20 8.70 4.32 0.72
C GLY A 20 9.87 3.94 1.63
N LYS A 21 9.62 3.29 2.78
CA LYS A 21 10.68 2.80 3.66
C LYS A 21 11.56 1.81 2.92
N LYS A 22 12.88 1.97 3.05
CA LYS A 22 13.86 1.12 2.37
C LYS A 22 13.62 -0.37 2.63
N GLU A 23 13.42 -0.74 3.90
CA GLU A 23 13.17 -2.13 4.30
C GLU A 23 11.89 -2.70 3.69
N PHE A 24 10.86 -1.87 3.51
CA PHE A 24 9.61 -2.27 2.87
C PHE A 24 9.81 -2.49 1.36
N VAL A 25 10.53 -1.56 0.71
CA VAL A 25 10.87 -1.62 -0.71
C VAL A 25 11.79 -2.80 -1.03
N ASP A 26 12.71 -3.14 -0.13
CA ASP A 26 13.62 -4.27 -0.31
C ASP A 26 12.87 -5.61 -0.35
N ILE A 27 11.76 -5.74 0.41
CA ILE A 27 10.97 -6.97 0.49
C ILE A 27 9.86 -7.03 -0.56
N PHE A 28 9.09 -5.95 -0.70
CA PHE A 28 7.88 -5.90 -1.52
C PHE A 28 8.12 -5.27 -2.90
N GLY A 29 9.32 -4.74 -3.13
CA GLY A 29 9.66 -4.00 -4.33
C GLY A 29 9.26 -2.53 -4.27
N PRO A 30 9.76 -1.71 -5.22
CA PRO A 30 9.45 -0.29 -5.25
C PRO A 30 7.99 -0.07 -5.62
N ALA A 31 7.29 0.76 -4.84
CA ALA A 31 5.93 1.21 -5.10
C ALA A 31 5.86 2.14 -6.33
N LYS A 32 6.15 1.62 -7.52
CA LYS A 32 6.22 2.37 -8.78
C LYS A 32 5.20 1.84 -9.77
N PRO A 33 4.49 2.73 -10.50
CA PRO A 33 3.68 2.30 -11.62
C PRO A 33 4.56 1.60 -12.67
N HIS A 34 4.06 0.48 -13.21
CA HIS A 34 4.83 -0.35 -14.12
C HIS A 34 5.21 0.43 -15.40
N LYS A 35 6.49 0.38 -15.79
CA LYS A 35 7.06 1.16 -16.91
C LYS A 35 6.42 0.85 -18.28
N LYS A 36 5.77 -0.32 -18.44
CA LYS A 36 5.18 -0.77 -19.71
C LYS A 36 3.68 -0.47 -19.87
N GLY A 37 3.04 0.23 -18.92
CA GLY A 37 1.59 0.50 -19.01
C GLY A 37 0.70 -0.74 -18.89
N GLU A 38 1.28 -1.85 -18.42
CA GLU A 38 0.55 -3.06 -18.05
C GLU A 38 -0.36 -2.76 -16.85
N ARG A 39 -1.50 -3.47 -16.76
CA ARG A 39 -2.53 -3.24 -15.73
C ARG A 39 -2.07 -3.75 -14.38
N GLN A 40 -1.11 -3.09 -13.80
CA GLN A 40 -0.53 -3.46 -12.54
C GLN A 40 -0.51 -2.25 -11.60
N ASN A 41 -0.96 -2.48 -10.38
CA ASN A 41 -0.95 -1.51 -9.31
C ASN A 41 0.50 -1.22 -8.86
N ILE A 42 0.69 -0.25 -7.96
CA ILE A 42 2.03 0.12 -7.46
C ILE A 42 2.78 -1.02 -6.75
N PHE A 43 2.08 -2.08 -6.31
CA PHE A 43 2.62 -3.24 -5.60
C PHE A 43 2.73 -4.51 -6.46
N GLY A 44 2.49 -4.43 -7.77
CA GLY A 44 2.57 -5.62 -8.63
C GLY A 44 1.26 -6.43 -8.78
N GLY A 45 0.12 -5.94 -8.28
CA GLY A 45 -1.18 -6.61 -8.39
C GLY A 45 -2.07 -6.11 -9.53
N ASP A 46 -2.95 -6.96 -10.06
CA ASP A 46 -3.80 -6.65 -11.24
C ASP A 46 -5.10 -5.90 -10.89
N ASP A 47 -5.26 -5.45 -9.64
CA ASP A 47 -6.50 -4.92 -9.10
C ASP A 47 -6.64 -3.39 -9.24
N MET A 48 -5.96 -2.78 -10.21
CA MET A 48 -6.07 -1.34 -10.46
C MET A 48 -7.37 -0.97 -11.22
N LEU A 49 -8.01 0.14 -10.83
CA LEU A 49 -9.15 0.72 -11.55
C LEU A 49 -8.74 1.25 -12.93
N LYS A 50 -9.57 0.98 -13.94
CA LYS A 50 -9.36 1.43 -15.32
C LYS A 50 -9.50 2.95 -15.49
N VAL A 51 -10.36 3.57 -14.70
CA VAL A 51 -10.68 5.00 -14.75
C VAL A 51 -10.45 5.64 -13.39
N ALA A 52 -10.21 6.95 -13.38
CA ALA A 52 -10.19 7.71 -12.14
C ALA A 52 -11.53 7.53 -11.40
N PRO A 53 -11.52 7.44 -10.07
CA PRO A 53 -12.77 7.37 -9.31
C PRO A 53 -13.59 8.65 -9.51
N LYS A 54 -14.91 8.55 -9.30
CA LYS A 54 -15.84 9.66 -9.53
C LYS A 54 -15.44 10.88 -8.69
N GLY A 55 -15.21 12.02 -9.34
CA GLY A 55 -14.86 13.29 -8.69
C GLY A 55 -13.37 13.58 -8.53
N ILE A 56 -12.48 12.73 -9.06
CA ILE A 56 -11.02 12.93 -9.01
C ILE A 56 -10.49 13.17 -10.43
N ASP A 57 -9.62 14.17 -10.59
CA ASP A 57 -8.96 14.44 -11.87
C ASP A 57 -8.02 13.29 -12.26
N LYS A 58 -7.96 12.97 -13.56
CA LYS A 58 -7.03 11.96 -14.09
C LYS A 58 -5.57 12.37 -13.94
N THR A 59 -5.27 13.66 -13.79
CA THR A 59 -3.91 14.20 -13.60
C THR A 59 -3.55 14.41 -12.14
N HIS A 60 -4.34 13.91 -11.19
CA HIS A 60 -4.02 14.01 -9.77
C HIS A 60 -2.63 13.37 -9.48
N PRO A 61 -1.74 14.00 -8.69
CA PRO A 61 -0.40 13.45 -8.41
C PRO A 61 -0.46 12.04 -7.80
N ASP A 62 -1.42 11.79 -6.90
CA ASP A 62 -1.66 10.49 -6.26
C ASP A 62 -2.70 9.61 -6.97
N ILE A 63 -2.91 9.81 -8.27
CA ILE A 63 -3.90 9.03 -9.03
C ILE A 63 -3.59 7.52 -9.04
N ASP A 64 -2.31 7.16 -8.92
CA ASP A 64 -1.81 5.80 -8.79
C ASP A 64 -2.37 5.11 -7.53
N LEU A 65 -2.33 5.80 -6.38
CA LEU A 65 -2.89 5.32 -5.12
C LEU A 65 -4.42 5.31 -5.14
N LEU A 66 -5.05 6.34 -5.72
CA LEU A 66 -6.51 6.48 -5.75
C LEU A 66 -7.19 5.44 -6.65
N LYS A 67 -6.47 4.96 -7.66
CA LYS A 67 -6.92 3.88 -8.55
C LYS A 67 -6.78 2.48 -7.94
N LEU A 68 -6.15 2.31 -6.78
CA LEU A 68 -6.08 1.01 -6.11
C LEU A 68 -7.50 0.53 -5.75
N ARG A 69 -7.85 -0.71 -6.12
CA ARG A 69 -9.09 -1.34 -5.64
C ARG A 69 -8.88 -1.92 -4.26
N SER A 70 -7.76 -2.61 -4.05
CA SER A 70 -7.29 -3.06 -2.74
C SER A 70 -5.85 -2.61 -2.52
N ILE A 71 -5.47 -2.50 -1.24
CA ILE A 71 -4.09 -2.22 -0.84
C ILE A 71 -3.58 -3.53 -0.25
N ALA A 72 -2.77 -4.25 -1.01
CA ALA A 72 -2.20 -5.52 -0.62
C ALA A 72 -0.77 -5.61 -1.15
N VAL A 73 0.11 -6.20 -0.35
CA VAL A 73 1.48 -6.53 -0.75
C VAL A 73 1.68 -8.03 -0.68
N VAL A 74 2.52 -8.53 -1.59
CA VAL A 74 2.78 -9.96 -1.74
C VAL A 74 4.28 -10.14 -1.81
N HIS A 75 4.79 -11.07 -1.02
CA HIS A 75 6.14 -11.57 -1.13
C HIS A 75 6.08 -13.06 -1.46
N ARG A 76 6.95 -13.51 -2.37
CA ARG A 76 7.02 -14.92 -2.80
C ARG A 76 8.34 -15.50 -2.33
N PHE A 77 8.26 -16.58 -1.59
CA PHE A 77 9.42 -17.35 -1.16
C PHE A 77 9.75 -18.44 -2.19
N MET A 78 11.03 -18.73 -2.35
CA MET A 78 11.52 -19.90 -3.06
C MET A 78 11.42 -21.13 -2.16
N ASP A 79 11.25 -22.32 -2.75
CA ASP A 79 11.17 -23.57 -2.00
C ASP A 79 12.38 -23.79 -1.07
N SER A 80 13.57 -23.37 -1.51
CA SER A 80 14.80 -23.43 -0.71
C SER A 80 14.74 -22.57 0.55
N GLU A 81 14.12 -21.40 0.48
CA GLU A 81 13.95 -20.49 1.62
C GLU A 81 12.94 -21.05 2.61
N VAL A 82 11.89 -21.73 2.12
CA VAL A 82 10.87 -22.37 2.97
C VAL A 82 11.45 -23.54 3.76
N THR A 83 12.41 -24.26 3.18
CA THR A 83 13.10 -25.38 3.86
C THR A 83 14.26 -24.95 4.77
N ASP A 84 14.60 -23.66 4.79
CA ASP A 84 15.70 -23.15 5.60
C ASP A 84 15.34 -23.18 7.09
N PRO A 85 16.25 -23.59 7.99
CA PRO A 85 16.01 -23.56 9.44
C PRO A 85 15.65 -22.16 9.98
N ALA A 86 16.11 -21.09 9.33
CA ALA A 86 15.86 -19.69 9.68
C ALA A 86 14.61 -19.11 8.98
N PHE A 87 13.82 -19.93 8.29
CA PHE A 87 12.61 -19.47 7.59
C PHE A 87 11.62 -18.76 8.53
N MET A 88 11.44 -19.28 9.76
CA MET A 88 10.55 -18.68 10.74
C MET A 88 11.01 -17.27 11.17
N ASP A 89 12.33 -17.05 11.30
CA ASP A 89 12.87 -15.73 11.64
C ASP A 89 12.68 -14.74 10.49
N SER A 90 12.79 -15.23 9.25
CA SER A 90 12.50 -14.45 8.03
C SER A 90 11.03 -14.03 7.98
N ILE A 91 10.09 -14.94 8.29
CA ILE A 91 8.66 -14.61 8.41
C ILE A 91 8.42 -13.57 9.51
N CYS A 92 8.98 -13.77 10.70
CA CYS A 92 8.82 -12.83 11.82
C CYS A 92 9.28 -11.43 11.43
N THR A 93 10.46 -11.32 10.81
CA THR A 93 11.00 -10.05 10.31
C THR A 93 10.06 -9.39 9.30
N MET A 94 9.53 -10.18 8.36
CA MET A 94 8.58 -9.68 7.36
C MET A 94 7.27 -9.19 7.99
N ILE A 95 6.71 -9.90 8.97
CA ILE A 95 5.50 -9.49 9.68
C ILE A 95 5.72 -8.17 10.41
N VAL A 96 6.87 -7.99 11.06
CA VAL A 96 7.24 -6.73 11.73
C VAL A 96 7.30 -5.58 10.73
N LEU A 97 7.83 -5.81 9.53
CA LEU A 97 7.91 -4.82 8.46
C LEU A 97 6.54 -4.51 7.82
N MET A 98 5.62 -5.48 7.78
CA MET A 98 4.24 -5.26 7.33
C MET A 98 3.37 -4.52 8.35
N ARG A 99 3.69 -4.65 9.64
CA ARG A 99 2.93 -4.04 10.75
C ARG A 99 2.56 -2.56 10.56
N PRO A 100 3.47 -1.64 10.17
CA PRO A 100 3.11 -0.24 9.96
C PRO A 100 2.07 -0.04 8.85
N LEU A 101 2.15 -0.82 7.76
CA LEU A 101 1.14 -0.75 6.69
C LEU A 101 -0.22 -1.22 7.20
N VAL A 102 -0.28 -2.35 7.89
CA VAL A 102 -1.52 -2.91 8.44
C VAL A 102 -2.14 -1.95 9.47
N HIS A 103 -1.32 -1.36 10.34
CA HIS A 103 -1.80 -0.41 11.34
C HIS A 103 -2.40 0.84 10.70
N LEU A 104 -1.71 1.43 9.70
CA LEU A 104 -2.20 2.59 8.97
C LEU A 104 -3.52 2.28 8.23
N LEU A 105 -3.61 1.12 7.59
CA LEU A 105 -4.85 0.71 6.91
C LEU A 105 -6.00 0.51 7.89
N ASN A 106 -5.73 -0.08 9.06
CA ASN A 106 -6.72 -0.22 10.12
C ASN A 106 -7.19 1.15 10.61
N GLU A 107 -6.27 2.09 10.86
CA GLU A 107 -6.59 3.46 11.26
C GLU A 107 -7.50 4.16 10.24
N MET A 108 -7.18 4.08 8.95
CA MET A 108 -8.00 4.66 7.87
C MET A 108 -9.40 4.02 7.72
N VAL A 109 -9.57 2.79 8.19
CA VAL A 109 -10.86 2.08 8.13
C VAL A 109 -11.68 2.31 9.40
N THR A 110 -11.03 2.37 10.56
CA THR A 110 -11.67 2.47 11.87
C THR A 110 -11.98 3.91 12.26
N ILE A 111 -11.15 4.87 11.86
CA ILE A 111 -11.35 6.30 12.17
C ILE A 111 -12.11 6.96 11.03
N PRO A 112 -13.34 7.47 11.27
CA PRO A 112 -14.04 8.30 10.30
C PRO A 112 -13.18 9.52 9.97
N PRO A 113 -13.12 9.95 8.70
CA PRO A 113 -12.28 11.06 8.30
C PRO A 113 -12.62 12.36 9.08
N ASP A 114 -13.85 12.51 9.57
CA ASP A 114 -14.28 13.73 10.29
C ASP A 114 -13.77 13.81 11.74
N SER A 115 -13.08 12.77 12.24
CA SER A 115 -12.57 12.69 13.62
C SER A 115 -11.16 13.25 13.82
N GLU A 116 -10.41 13.58 12.75
CA GLU A 116 -9.04 14.12 12.86
C GLU A 116 -8.98 15.66 12.94
N ASN A 117 -10.12 16.37 13.05
CA ASN A 117 -10.16 17.84 13.10
C ASN A 117 -9.94 18.45 14.52
N GLU A 118 -9.54 17.68 15.53
CA GLU A 118 -9.42 18.17 16.92
C GLU A 118 -8.02 18.21 17.53
N GLU A 119 -6.94 17.91 16.81
CA GLU A 119 -5.59 18.16 17.33
C GLU A 119 -4.84 19.18 16.47
N SER A 120 -4.86 20.42 17.00
CA SER A 120 -4.06 21.58 16.59
C SER A 120 -2.61 21.47 17.03
#